data_AF-X1JHI2-F1
#
_entry.id   AF-X1JHI2-F1
#
_cell.length_a   1.000
_cell.length_b   1.000
_cell.length_c   1.000
_cell.angle_alpha   90.00
_cell.angle_beta   90.00
_cell.angle_gamma   90.00
#
_symmetry.space_group_name_H-M   'P 1'
#
loop_
_entity.id
_entity.type
_entity.pdbx_description
1 polymer ?
#
loop_
_entity_poly.entity_id
_entity_poly.type
_entity_poly.pdbx_seq_one_letter_code
_entity_poly.pdbx_strand_id
1 'polypeptide(L)' 'TVFIAELGDKTQFATLLYAAGPTKSKLTVFLGAALALVVASGIAVLAGSFLAHHINPKYLSWIAGLGFIGVGIWVITTAR' A
#
# COMPACT_ATOMS: atom_id res chain seq x y z
N THR A 1 -17.76 4.48 8.48
CA THR A 1 -16.63 5.02 9.27
C THR A 1 -15.27 4.75 8.64
N VAL A 2 -15.07 3.64 7.90
CA VAL A 2 -13.79 3.30 7.21
C VAL A 2 -13.29 4.41 6.26
N PHE A 3 -14.17 5.06 5.50
CA PHE A 3 -13.78 6.14 4.58
C PHE A 3 -13.01 7.29 5.26
N ILE A 4 -13.39 7.66 6.48
CA ILE A 4 -12.69 8.70 7.26
C ILE A 4 -11.34 8.16 7.77
N ALA A 5 -11.25 6.87 8.06
CA ALA A 5 -10.00 6.24 8.50
C ALA A 5 -8.96 6.10 7.38
N GLU A 6 -9.40 6.01 6.12
CA GLU A 6 -8.51 5.97 4.95
C GLU A 6 -8.22 7.35 4.34
N LEU A 7 -8.93 8.39 4.78
CA LEU A 7 -8.69 9.75 4.30
C LEU A 7 -7.44 10.33 4.99
N GLY A 8 -6.47 10.78 4.19
CA GLY A 8 -5.23 11.37 4.68
C GLY A 8 -4.08 10.37 4.84
N ASP A 9 -4.11 9.23 4.14
CA ASP A 9 -2.93 8.36 4.07
C ASP A 9 -1.73 9.08 3.41
N LYS A 10 -0.52 8.65 3.76
CA LYS A 10 0.76 9.21 3.27
C LYS A 10 0.82 9.27 1.74
N THR A 11 0.26 8.28 1.06
CA THR A 11 0.19 8.25 -0.41
C THR A 11 -0.71 9.35 -0.98
N GLN A 12 -1.82 9.67 -0.31
CA GLN A 12 -2.73 10.75 -0.70
C GLN A 12 -2.07 12.13 -0.50
N PHE A 13 -1.35 12.33 0.59
CA PHE A 13 -0.57 13.56 0.79
C PHE A 13 0.54 13.71 -0.25
N ALA A 14 1.27 12.64 -0.56
CA ALA A 14 2.33 12.67 -1.58
C ALA A 14 1.78 13.04 -2.97
N THR A 15 0.64 12.45 -3.37
CA THR A 15 0.00 12.75 -4.66
C THR A 15 -0.54 14.17 -4.70
N LEU A 16 -1.11 14.67 -3.60
CA LEU A 16 -1.61 16.05 -3.48
C LEU A 16 -0.47 17.07 -3.57
N LEU A 17 0.66 16.83 -2.89
CA LEU A 17 1.86 17.68 -2.99
C LEU A 17 2.43 17.70 -4.41
N TYR A 18 2.45 16.54 -5.10
CA TYR A 18 2.88 16.46 -6.49
C TYR A 18 1.95 17.22 -7.44
N ALA A 19 0.63 17.16 -7.21
CA ALA A 19 -0.37 17.87 -8.00
C ALA A 19 -0.41 19.39 -7.73
N ALA A 20 0.00 19.81 -6.53
CA ALA A 20 0.12 21.21 -6.14
C ALA A 20 1.42 21.88 -6.66
N GLY A 21 2.42 21.08 -7.05
CA GLY A 21 3.67 21.57 -7.61
C GLY A 21 3.50 22.24 -8.98
N PRO A 22 4.31 23.25 -9.33
CA PRO A 22 4.14 24.04 -10.55
C PRO A 22 4.54 23.31 -11.84
N THR A 23 5.25 22.18 -11.74
CA THR A 23 5.94 21.54 -12.86
C THR A 23 5.18 20.40 -13.54
N LYS A 24 4.06 19.91 -12.95
CA LYS A 24 3.32 18.76 -13.48
C LYS A 24 1.84 19.09 -13.63
N SER A 25 1.25 18.68 -14.76
CA SER A 25 -0.21 18.80 -14.96
C SER A 25 -0.95 17.90 -13.98
N LYS A 26 -2.04 18.42 -13.40
CA LYS A 26 -2.91 17.69 -12.46
C LYS A 26 -3.39 16.35 -13.05
N LEU A 27 -3.69 16.33 -14.35
CA LEU A 27 -4.10 15.12 -15.07
C LEU A 27 -2.98 14.07 -15.13
N THR A 28 -1.75 14.50 -15.33
CA THR A 28 -0.59 13.59 -15.37
C THR A 28 -0.34 12.95 -14.00
N VAL A 29 -0.46 13.73 -12.93
CA VAL A 29 -0.30 13.20 -11.56
C VAL A 29 -1.43 12.24 -11.22
N PHE A 30 -2.68 12.57 -11.58
CA PHE A 30 -3.83 11.69 -11.40
C PHE A 30 -3.65 10.35 -12.13
N LEU A 31 -3.33 10.39 -13.43
CA LEU A 31 -3.13 9.18 -14.23
C LEU A 31 -1.94 8.36 -13.72
N GLY A 32 -0.84 9.01 -13.34
CA GLY A 32 0.33 8.33 -12.77
C GLY A 32 0.01 7.61 -11.47
N ALA A 33 -0.67 8.29 -10.54
CA ALA A 33 -1.07 7.71 -9.26
C ALA A 33 -2.10 6.57 -9.43
N ALA A 34 -3.09 6.76 -10.30
CA ALA A 34 -4.10 5.75 -10.59
C ALA A 34 -3.48 4.49 -11.21
N LEU A 35 -2.60 4.65 -12.21
CA LEU A 35 -1.87 3.54 -12.82
C LEU A 35 -0.97 2.83 -11.81
N ALA A 36 -0.24 3.58 -10.98
CA ALA A 36 0.60 3.00 -9.94
C ALA A 36 -0.23 2.15 -8.96
N LEU A 37 -1.39 2.66 -8.52
CA LEU A 37 -2.29 1.93 -7.62
C LEU A 37 -2.83 0.64 -8.27
N VAL A 38 -3.31 0.73 -9.51
CA VAL A 38 -3.85 -0.43 -10.23
C VAL A 38 -2.77 -1.48 -10.46
N VAL A 39 -1.58 -1.07 -10.90
CA VAL A 39 -0.47 -1.99 -11.16
C VAL A 39 0.01 -2.65 -9.86
N ALA A 40 0.24 -1.87 -8.80
CA ALA A 40 0.67 -2.41 -7.52
C ALA A 40 -0.36 -3.39 -6.93
N SER A 41 -1.65 -3.04 -6.98
CA SER A 41 -2.73 -3.90 -6.51
C SER A 41 -2.84 -5.17 -7.36
N GLY A 42 -2.73 -5.04 -8.68
CA GLY A 42 -2.74 -6.17 -9.61
C GLY A 42 -1.61 -7.15 -9.31
N ILE A 43 -0.38 -6.66 -9.13
CA ILE A 43 0.77 -7.49 -8.75
C ILE A 43 0.53 -8.19 -7.41
N ALA A 44 0.04 -7.45 -6.40
CA ALA A 44 -0.22 -8.01 -5.08
C ALA A 44 -1.28 -9.13 -5.12
N VAL A 45 -2.37 -8.94 -5.87
CA VAL A 45 -3.43 -9.94 -6.03
C VAL A 45 -2.93 -11.16 -6.80
N LEU A 46 -2.19 -10.96 -7.90
CA LEU A 46 -1.64 -12.07 -8.68
C LEU A 46 -0.66 -12.91 -7.86
N ALA A 47 0.29 -12.26 -7.19
CA ALA A 47 1.26 -12.93 -6.34
C ALA A 47 0.58 -13.64 -5.15
N GLY A 48 -0.35 -12.95 -4.47
CA GLY A 48 -1.09 -13.52 -3.35
C GLY A 48 -1.94 -14.73 -3.75
N SER A 49 -2.62 -14.64 -4.89
CA SER A 49 -3.42 -15.75 -5.45
C SER A 49 -2.56 -16.95 -5.83
N PHE A 50 -1.41 -16.70 -6.47
CA PHE A 50 -0.45 -17.75 -6.82
C PHE A 50 0.08 -18.47 -5.57
N LEU A 51 0.49 -17.72 -4.53
CA LEU A 51 0.93 -18.31 -3.27
C LEU A 51 -0.19 -19.10 -2.58
N ALA A 52 -1.42 -18.58 -2.58
CA ALA A 52 -2.57 -19.25 -1.95
C ALA A 52 -2.93 -20.58 -2.65
N HIS A 53 -2.59 -20.76 -3.93
CA HIS A 53 -2.76 -22.02 -4.64
C HIS A 53 -1.73 -23.09 -4.25
N HIS A 54 -0.53 -22.67 -3.82
CA HIS A 54 0.57 -23.58 -3.53
C HIS A 54 0.77 -23.84 -2.03
N ILE A 55 0.26 -22.94 -1.17
CA ILE A 55 0.50 -22.94 0.27
C ILE A 55 -0.84 -22.93 1.00
N ASN A 56 -0.97 -23.80 2.01
CA ASN A 56 -2.18 -23.82 2.83
C ASN A 56 -2.43 -22.43 3.48
N PRO A 57 -3.64 -21.86 3.35
CA PRO A 57 -3.99 -20.53 3.86
C PRO A 57 -3.63 -20.30 5.34
N LYS A 58 -3.63 -21.37 6.16
CA LYS A 58 -3.27 -21.30 7.57
C LYS A 58 -1.83 -20.85 7.79
N TYR A 59 -0.89 -21.32 6.98
CA TYR A 59 0.51 -20.88 7.06
C TYR A 59 0.67 -19.46 6.55
N LEU A 60 -0.04 -19.09 5.49
CA LEU A 60 -0.01 -17.74 4.93
C LEU A 60 -0.48 -16.70 5.96
N SER A 61 -1.55 -17.01 6.71
CA SER A 61 -2.05 -16.17 7.79
C SER A 61 -1.05 -16.02 8.94
N TRP A 62 -0.39 -17.11 9.35
CA TRP A 62 0.65 -17.06 10.38
C TRP A 62 1.86 -16.21 9.97
N ILE A 63 2.32 -16.38 8.73
CA ILE A 63 3.44 -15.60 8.17
C ILE A 63 3.07 -14.12 8.10
N ALA A 64 1.86 -13.80 7.62
CA ALA A 64 1.39 -12.41 7.56
C ALA A 64 1.29 -11.77 8.95
N GLY A 65 0.75 -12.49 9.94
CA GLY A 65 0.66 -12.03 11.33
C GLY A 65 2.02 -11.78 11.97
N LEU A 66 2.95 -12.73 11.83
CA LEU A 66 4.33 -12.57 12.32
C LEU A 66 5.05 -11.42 11.61
N GLY A 67 4.83 -11.26 10.31
CA GLY A 67 5.34 -10.12 9.54
C GLY A 67 4.84 -8.79 10.07
N PHE A 68 3.53 -8.68 10.35
CA PHE A 68 2.94 -7.48 10.95
C PHE A 68 3.51 -7.16 12.33
N ILE A 69 3.70 -8.17 13.19
CA ILE A 69 4.34 -8.00 14.51
C ILE A 69 5.78 -7.50 14.34
N GLY A 70 6.54 -8.11 13.42
CA GLY A 70 7.92 -7.70 13.13
C GLY A 70 8.01 -6.26 12.65
N VAL A 71 7.14 -5.85 11.72
CA VAL A 71 7.04 -4.45 11.25
C VAL A 71 6.65 -3.53 12.40
N GLY A 72 5.70 -3.93 13.24
CA GLY A 72 5.29 -3.15 14.42
C GLY A 72 6.44 -2.90 15.39
N ILE A 73 7.21 -3.94 15.72
CA ILE A 73 8.41 -3.83 16.56
C ILE A 73 9.42 -2.89 15.90
N TRP A 74 9.70 -3.08 14.61
CA TRP A 74 10.64 -2.25 13.87
C TRP A 74 10.24 -0.77 13.91
N VAL A 75 8.98 -0.45 13.61
CA VAL A 75 8.45 0.91 13.67
C VAL A 75 8.59 1.50 15.07
N ILE A 76 8.26 0.76 16.12
CA ILE A 76 8.41 1.23 17.51
C ILE A 76 9.88 1.52 17.84
N THR A 77 10.81 0.67 17.40
CA THR A 77 12.23 0.87 17.66
C THR A 77 12.84 2.01 16.84
N THR A 78 12.36 2.24 15.62
CA THR A 78 12.86 3.30 14.72
C THR A 78 12.24 4.67 15.03
N ALA A 79 11.08 4.70 15.69
CA ALA A 79 10.37 5.92 16.08
C ALA A 79 10.89 6.54 17.40
N ARG A 80 11.91 5.94 18.03
CA ARG A 80 12.75 6.57 19.05
C ARG A 80 13.85 7.39 18.40
#